data_AF-A0A553P2X2-F1
#
_entry.id   AF-A0A553P2X2-F1
#
_cell.length_a   1.000
_cell.length_b   1.000
_cell.length_c   1.000
_cell.angle_alpha   90.00
_cell.angle_beta   90.00
_cell.angle_gamma   90.00
#
_symmetry.space_group_name_H-M   'P 1'
#
loop_
_entity.id
_entity.type
_entity.pdbx_description
1 polymer ?
#
loop_
_entity_poly.entity_id
_entity_poly.type
_entity_poly.pdbx_seq_one_letter_code
_entity_poly.pdbx_strand_id
1 'polypeptide(L)'
;MASRDLFLYAGHTYLFYVDRFSGWPAVNRWNSDPSTDQLLPVDLSDIPTRRHHAQERSRAHADVTAVSLAPLSVGDHIRIQNHLTKLWDDTGWVTKKRGRPYLVRSSNTRLKWRNRRFIRPFYEEVVQDESQTPVDLPTTEPLKRKSPRNPKPVIQYQS
;
A
#
# COMPACT_ATOMS: atom_id res chain seq x y z
N MET A 1 16.22 -11.41 -2.70
CA MET A 1 17.59 -11.08 -3.11
C MET A 1 18.21 -10.37 -1.94
N ALA A 2 19.25 -10.96 -1.36
CA ALA A 2 20.08 -10.33 -0.36
C ALA A 2 21.39 -9.92 -1.03
N SER A 3 21.94 -8.78 -0.66
CA SER A 3 23.24 -8.28 -1.12
C SER A 3 24.22 -8.31 0.04
N ARG A 4 25.46 -8.73 -0.24
CA ARG A 4 26.58 -8.75 0.70
C ARG A 4 27.75 -8.03 0.08
N ASP A 5 28.41 -7.20 0.86
CA ASP A 5 29.62 -6.51 0.44
C ASP A 5 30.65 -6.47 1.57
N LEU A 6 31.93 -6.61 1.22
CA LEU A 6 33.06 -6.61 2.16
C LEU A 6 33.99 -5.46 1.77
N PHE A 7 34.23 -4.52 2.69
CA PHE A 7 35.07 -3.37 2.41
C PHE A 7 35.99 -3.00 3.57
N LEU A 8 37.10 -2.34 3.25
CA LEU A 8 38.10 -1.85 4.19
C LEU A 8 37.90 -0.34 4.41
N TYR A 9 37.84 0.08 5.67
CA TYR A 9 37.72 1.48 6.04
C TYR A 9 38.48 1.75 7.34
N ALA A 10 39.35 2.78 7.33
CA ALA A 10 40.16 3.19 8.48
C ALA A 10 40.97 2.05 9.16
N GLY A 11 41.47 1.10 8.37
CA GLY A 11 42.22 -0.05 8.88
C GLY A 11 41.34 -1.15 9.51
N HIS A 12 40.03 -1.09 9.30
CA HIS A 12 39.08 -2.09 9.76
C HIS A 12 38.30 -2.68 8.58
N THR A 13 37.97 -3.96 8.69
CA THR A 13 37.24 -4.68 7.64
C THR A 13 35.79 -4.81 8.05
N TYR A 14 34.88 -4.48 7.13
CA TYR A 14 33.44 -4.44 7.37
C TYR A 14 32.73 -5.38 6.40
N LEU A 15 31.79 -6.17 6.92
CA LEU A 15 30.83 -6.95 6.12
C LEU A 15 29.45 -6.32 6.28
N PHE A 16 28.88 -5.87 5.16
CA PHE A 16 27.55 -5.29 5.09
C PHE A 16 26.58 -6.31 4.49
N TYR A 17 25.51 -6.62 5.19
CA TYR A 17 24.43 -7.50 4.73
C TYR A 17 23.12 -6.72 4.64
N VAL A 18 22.47 -6.72 3.47
CA VAL A 18 21.15 -6.13 3.28
C VAL A 18 20.20 -7.15 2.68
N ASP A 19 19.03 -7.30 3.30
CA ASP A 19 17.90 -8.02 2.70
C ASP A 19 16.74 -7.07 2.41
N ARG A 20 16.18 -7.19 1.20
CA ARG A 20 15.06 -6.37 0.71
C ARG A 20 13.82 -6.46 1.59
N PHE A 21 13.63 -7.57 2.31
CA PHE A 21 12.39 -7.84 3.03
C PHE A 21 12.45 -7.50 4.52
N SER A 22 13.65 -7.45 5.12
CA SER A 22 13.81 -7.06 6.52
C SER A 22 13.91 -5.55 6.69
N GLY A 23 14.51 -4.82 5.73
CA GLY A 23 14.72 -3.38 5.85
C GLY A 23 15.78 -2.97 6.89
N TRP A 24 16.57 -3.94 7.39
CA TRP A 24 17.65 -3.70 8.36
C TRP A 24 18.98 -4.15 7.77
N PRO A 25 20.01 -3.27 7.70
CA PRO A 25 21.36 -3.68 7.41
C PRO A 25 22.00 -4.34 8.64
N ALA A 26 22.66 -5.47 8.47
CA ALA A 26 23.54 -6.05 9.49
C ALA A 26 24.99 -5.71 9.13
N VAL A 27 25.76 -5.24 10.12
CA VAL A 27 27.15 -4.82 9.93
C VAL A 27 28.02 -5.57 10.93
N ASN A 28 29.03 -6.26 10.42
CA ASN A 28 30.09 -6.84 11.24
C ASN A 28 31.40 -6.10 10.97
N ARG A 29 32.16 -5.84 12.03
CA ARG A 29 33.45 -5.15 11.98
C ARG A 29 34.52 -6.08 12.55
N TRP A 30 35.64 -6.18 11.84
CA TRP A 30 36.86 -6.79 12.30
C TRP A 30 37.98 -5.75 12.39
N ASN A 31 38.84 -5.88 13.40
CA ASN A 31 39.99 -4.99 13.60
C ASN A 31 41.14 -5.25 12.60
N SER A 32 41.10 -6.39 11.92
CA SER A 32 42.08 -6.86 10.93
C SER A 32 41.35 -7.66 9.85
N ASP A 33 42.02 -7.98 8.74
CA ASP A 33 41.42 -8.77 7.66
C ASP A 33 40.98 -10.16 8.15
N PRO A 34 39.68 -10.48 8.10
CA PRO A 34 39.18 -11.77 8.54
C PRO A 34 39.59 -12.85 7.54
N SER A 35 40.06 -13.99 8.04
CA SER A 35 40.20 -15.20 7.24
C SER A 35 38.82 -15.70 6.78
N THR A 36 38.75 -16.48 5.71
CA THR A 36 37.51 -17.07 5.19
C THR A 36 36.69 -17.78 6.28
N ASP A 37 37.34 -18.45 7.23
CA ASP A 37 36.67 -19.12 8.35
C ASP A 37 36.00 -18.15 9.33
N GLN A 38 36.47 -16.90 9.41
CA GLN A 38 35.88 -15.84 10.22
C GLN A 38 34.80 -15.03 9.49
N LEU A 39 34.65 -15.22 8.17
CA LEU A 39 33.56 -14.64 7.37
C LEU A 39 32.27 -15.47 7.45
N LEU A 40 32.39 -16.76 7.80
CA LEU A 40 31.28 -17.73 7.88
C LEU A 40 30.37 -17.62 9.13
N PRO A 41 30.81 -17.19 10.33
CA PRO A 41 30.00 -17.20 11.54
C PRO A 41 29.20 -15.90 11.70
N VAL A 42 28.73 -15.30 10.60
CA VAL A 42 27.61 -14.37 10.75
C VAL A 42 26.39 -15.23 11.04
N ASP A 43 25.89 -15.16 12.28
CA ASP A 43 24.68 -15.87 12.64
C ASP A 43 23.48 -15.24 11.92
N LEU A 44 23.12 -15.86 10.79
CA LEU A 44 22.01 -15.46 9.92
C LEU A 44 20.74 -16.25 10.25
N SER A 45 20.75 -17.09 11.28
CA SER A 45 19.61 -17.93 11.68
C SER A 45 18.36 -17.13 12.06
N ASP A 46 18.57 -15.90 12.53
CA ASP A 46 17.51 -14.95 12.88
C ASP A 46 16.83 -14.28 11.67
N ILE A 47 17.38 -14.40 10.45
CA ILE A 47 16.83 -13.72 9.26
C ILE A 47 15.38 -14.11 8.95
N PRO A 48 15.02 -15.41 8.93
CA PRO A 48 13.63 -15.82 8.72
C PRO A 48 12.69 -15.21 9.76
N THR A 49 13.11 -15.15 11.03
CA THR A 49 12.35 -14.54 12.13
C THR A 49 12.12 -13.06 11.90
N ARG A 50 13.18 -12.30 11.55
CA ARG A 50 13.08 -10.86 11.25
C ARG A 50 12.16 -10.59 10.06
N ARG A 51 12.25 -11.42 9.00
CA ARG A 51 11.40 -11.34 7.82
C ARG A 51 9.93 -11.62 8.16
N HIS A 52 9.70 -12.63 9.01
CA HIS A 52 8.37 -12.95 9.52
C HIS A 52 7.77 -11.76 10.25
N HIS A 53 8.49 -11.19 11.22
CA HIS A 53 8.04 -10.03 11.98
C HIS A 53 7.76 -8.81 11.10
N ALA A 54 8.62 -8.52 10.11
CA ALA A 54 8.42 -7.42 9.18
C ALA A 54 7.14 -7.61 8.34
N GLN A 55 6.90 -8.84 7.88
CA GLN A 55 5.71 -9.18 7.11
C GLN A 55 4.45 -9.20 7.97
N GLU A 56 4.53 -9.67 9.21
CA GLU A 56 3.44 -9.62 10.19
C GLU A 56 3.05 -8.19 10.51
N ARG A 57 4.02 -7.30 10.81
CA ARG A 57 3.74 -5.87 11.03
C ARG A 57 3.04 -5.27 9.81
N SER A 58 3.53 -5.56 8.61
CA SER A 58 2.94 -5.07 7.36
C SER A 58 1.50 -5.58 7.18
N ARG A 59 1.23 -6.85 7.48
CA ARG A 59 -0.11 -7.46 7.45
C ARG A 59 -1.02 -6.86 8.52
N ALA A 60 -0.56 -6.77 9.76
CA ALA A 60 -1.30 -6.21 10.88
C ALA A 60 -1.68 -4.75 10.60
N HIS A 61 -0.76 -3.94 10.09
CA HIS A 61 -1.08 -2.58 9.63
C HIS A 61 -2.12 -2.59 8.51
N ALA A 62 -2.00 -3.49 7.52
CA ALA A 62 -2.96 -3.59 6.43
C ALA A 62 -4.35 -4.02 6.92
N ASP A 63 -4.44 -4.92 7.88
CA ASP A 63 -5.70 -5.42 8.45
C ASP A 63 -6.37 -4.38 9.35
N VAL A 64 -5.59 -3.71 10.23
CA VAL A 64 -6.11 -2.63 11.09
C VAL A 64 -6.64 -1.46 10.25
N THR A 65 -6.01 -1.18 9.11
CA THR A 65 -6.46 -0.14 8.18
C THR A 65 -7.51 -0.62 7.16
N ALA A 66 -7.89 -1.90 7.18
CA ALA A 66 -8.83 -2.46 6.23
C ALA A 66 -10.26 -2.01 6.56
N VAL A 67 -10.84 -1.17 5.70
CA VAL A 67 -12.24 -0.77 5.76
C VAL A 67 -13.05 -1.57 4.74
N SER A 68 -14.15 -2.17 5.18
CA SER A 68 -15.12 -2.84 4.31
C SER A 68 -15.87 -1.80 3.49
N LEU A 69 -15.61 -1.77 2.17
CA LEU A 69 -16.29 -0.88 1.24
C LEU A 69 -17.61 -1.50 0.75
N ALA A 70 -18.62 -0.67 0.47
CA ALA A 70 -19.93 -1.09 0.00
C ALA A 70 -19.83 -2.03 -1.22
N PRO A 71 -20.50 -3.20 -1.25
CA PRO A 71 -20.40 -4.13 -2.36
C PRO A 71 -20.84 -3.46 -3.69
N LEU A 72 -20.24 -3.89 -4.79
CA LEU A 72 -20.65 -3.49 -6.15
C LEU A 72 -21.43 -4.62 -6.82
N SER A 73 -22.32 -4.27 -7.72
CA SER A 73 -23.13 -5.20 -8.50
C SER A 73 -22.46 -5.55 -9.83
N VAL A 74 -22.84 -6.68 -10.40
CA VAL A 74 -22.42 -7.05 -11.76
C VAL A 74 -23.12 -6.13 -12.74
N GLY A 75 -22.38 -5.54 -13.68
CA GLY A 75 -22.85 -4.53 -14.63
C GLY A 75 -22.49 -3.09 -14.25
N ASP A 76 -22.12 -2.82 -13.00
CA ASP A 76 -21.82 -1.45 -12.54
C ASP A 76 -20.63 -0.84 -13.30
N HIS A 77 -20.76 0.43 -13.68
CA HIS A 77 -19.66 1.22 -14.21
C HIS A 77 -18.74 1.68 -13.08
N ILE A 78 -17.44 1.48 -13.26
CA ILE A 78 -16.45 1.65 -12.21
C ILE A 78 -15.18 2.34 -12.72
N ARG A 79 -14.50 3.02 -11.81
CA ARG A 79 -13.08 3.38 -11.95
C ARG A 79 -12.21 2.29 -11.35
N ILE A 80 -11.12 1.96 -12.02
CA ILE A 80 -10.17 0.92 -11.67
C ILE A 80 -8.84 1.61 -11.38
N GLN A 81 -8.23 1.32 -10.23
CA GLN A 81 -6.90 1.85 -9.96
C GLN A 81 -5.87 1.16 -10.84
N ASN A 82 -4.95 1.88 -11.48
CA ASN A 82 -3.83 1.28 -12.21
C ASN A 82 -2.76 0.76 -11.23
N HIS A 83 -2.22 -0.44 -11.47
CA HIS A 83 -1.24 -1.04 -10.53
C HIS A 83 0.17 -0.45 -10.66
N LEU A 84 0.52 0.13 -11.80
CA LEU A 84 1.81 0.78 -12.06
C LEU A 84 1.76 2.23 -11.57
N THR A 85 0.83 3.03 -12.09
CA THR A 85 0.75 4.48 -11.81
C THR A 85 0.04 4.81 -10.51
N LYS A 86 -0.73 3.86 -9.94
CA LYS A 86 -1.60 4.05 -8.76
C LYS A 86 -2.72 5.08 -8.94
N LEU A 87 -2.91 5.61 -10.15
CA LEU A 87 -3.98 6.53 -10.49
C LEU A 87 -5.31 5.80 -10.69
N TRP A 88 -6.41 6.55 -10.66
CA TRP A 88 -7.78 6.08 -10.93
C TRP A 88 -8.23 6.52 -12.31
N ASP A 89 -7.40 6.21 -13.30
CA ASP A 89 -7.48 6.62 -14.70
C ASP A 89 -8.23 5.63 -15.60
N ASP A 90 -8.22 4.35 -15.22
CA ASP A 90 -8.88 3.27 -15.97
C ASP A 90 -10.37 3.19 -15.62
N THR A 91 -11.24 3.07 -16.63
CA THR A 91 -12.70 2.93 -16.46
C THR A 91 -13.19 1.61 -17.05
N GLY A 92 -14.35 1.14 -16.60
CA GLY A 92 -14.88 -0.12 -17.10
C GLY A 92 -16.11 -0.61 -16.35
N TRP A 93 -16.39 -1.91 -16.50
CA TRP A 93 -17.59 -2.53 -15.94
C TRP A 93 -17.26 -3.80 -15.15
N VAL A 94 -18.05 -4.06 -14.11
CA VAL A 94 -17.99 -5.32 -13.37
C VAL A 94 -18.65 -6.43 -14.18
N THR A 95 -17.91 -7.50 -14.48
CA THR A 95 -18.42 -8.65 -15.25
C THR A 95 -18.87 -9.80 -14.35
N LYS A 96 -18.11 -10.10 -13.30
CA LYS A 96 -18.43 -11.19 -12.35
C LYS A 96 -17.93 -10.85 -10.95
N LYS A 97 -18.50 -11.50 -9.93
CA LYS A 97 -18.06 -11.43 -8.54
C LYS A 97 -17.91 -12.83 -7.98
N ARG A 98 -16.79 -13.12 -7.29
CA ARG A 98 -16.57 -14.40 -6.59
C ARG A 98 -15.92 -14.16 -5.23
N GLY A 99 -16.71 -14.08 -4.17
CA GLY A 99 -16.22 -13.71 -2.83
C GLY A 99 -15.81 -12.24 -2.75
N ARG A 100 -14.57 -11.97 -2.34
CA ARG A 100 -13.99 -10.60 -2.25
C ARG A 100 -13.51 -10.01 -3.59
N PRO A 101 -12.92 -10.77 -4.54
CA PRO A 101 -12.50 -10.22 -5.83
C PRO A 101 -13.66 -10.10 -6.84
N TYR A 102 -13.50 -9.12 -7.74
CA TYR A 102 -14.39 -8.78 -8.83
C TYR A 102 -13.65 -8.97 -10.16
N LEU A 103 -14.28 -9.63 -11.12
CA LEU A 103 -13.79 -9.68 -12.48
C LEU A 103 -14.28 -8.43 -13.19
N VAL A 104 -13.35 -7.62 -13.67
CA VAL A 104 -13.66 -6.33 -14.29
C VAL A 104 -13.15 -6.30 -15.72
N ARG A 105 -13.95 -5.74 -16.62
CA ARG A 105 -13.58 -5.42 -18.00
C ARG A 105 -13.23 -3.94 -18.05
N SER A 106 -11.96 -3.63 -18.23
CA SER A 106 -11.46 -2.29 -18.47
C SER A 106 -11.70 -1.88 -19.92
N SER A 107 -11.83 -0.59 -20.19
CA SER A 107 -11.91 -0.03 -21.54
C SER A 107 -10.61 -0.20 -22.32
N ASN A 108 -9.48 -0.07 -21.62
CA ASN A 108 -8.14 -0.06 -22.21
C ASN A 108 -7.45 -1.44 -22.15
N THR A 109 -7.91 -2.35 -21.28
CA THR A 109 -7.22 -3.63 -21.02
C THR A 109 -8.18 -4.82 -20.93
N ARG A 110 -7.61 -6.02 -21.02
CA ARG A 110 -8.34 -7.30 -20.91
C ARG A 110 -8.99 -7.48 -19.52
N LEU A 111 -9.86 -8.48 -19.41
CA LEU A 111 -10.53 -8.83 -18.15
C LEU A 111 -9.51 -9.21 -17.07
N LYS A 112 -9.69 -8.68 -15.86
CA LYS A 112 -8.78 -8.91 -14.72
C LYS A 112 -9.54 -9.02 -13.40
N TRP A 113 -9.03 -9.83 -12.48
CA TRP A 113 -9.52 -9.88 -11.11
C TRP A 113 -8.99 -8.71 -10.30
N ARG A 114 -9.88 -7.97 -9.65
CA ARG A 114 -9.56 -6.84 -8.79
C ARG A 114 -10.23 -6.96 -7.43
N ASN A 115 -9.49 -6.64 -6.39
CA ASN A 115 -10.05 -6.53 -5.04
C ASN A 115 -10.91 -5.25 -4.95
N ARG A 116 -11.98 -5.27 -4.15
CA ARG A 116 -12.90 -4.14 -3.93
C ARG A 116 -12.21 -2.81 -3.63
N ARG A 117 -11.04 -2.83 -2.98
CA ARG A 117 -10.24 -1.62 -2.68
C ARG A 117 -9.62 -0.94 -3.90
N PHE A 118 -9.48 -1.66 -5.02
CA PHE A 118 -8.87 -1.16 -6.26
C PHE A 118 -9.91 -0.83 -7.34
N ILE A 119 -11.19 -0.79 -6.96
CA ILE A 119 -12.31 -0.40 -7.81
C ILE A 119 -13.24 0.55 -7.04
N ARG A 120 -13.78 1.55 -7.73
CA ARG A 120 -14.69 2.56 -7.17
C ARG A 120 -15.89 2.73 -8.10
N PRO A 121 -17.09 3.06 -7.59
CA PRO A 121 -18.18 3.51 -8.43
C PRO A 121 -17.73 4.71 -9.26
N PHE A 122 -18.16 4.75 -10.52
CA PHE A 122 -18.05 5.95 -11.34
C PHE A 122 -19.28 6.81 -11.09
N TYR A 123 -19.07 8.06 -10.68
CA TYR A 123 -20.12 9.07 -10.63
C TYR A 123 -19.84 10.02 -11.78
N GLU A 124 -20.78 10.10 -12.73
CA GLU A 124 -20.82 11.19 -13.68
C GLU A 124 -21.06 12.46 -12.85
N GLU A 125 -20.22 13.48 -13.01
CA GLU A 125 -20.56 14.80 -12.46
C GLU A 125 -21.73 15.32 -13.28
N VAL A 126 -22.93 15.21 -12.72
CA VAL A 126 -24.12 15.81 -13.32
C VAL A 126 -23.92 17.32 -13.23
N VAL A 127 -23.48 17.93 -14.34
CA VAL A 127 -23.57 19.37 -14.52
C VAL A 127 -25.06 19.70 -14.53
N GLN A 128 -25.56 20.19 -13.40
CA GLN A 128 -26.88 20.79 -13.34
C GLN A 128 -26.80 22.08 -14.15
N ASP A 129 -27.37 22.06 -15.35
CA ASP A 129 -27.68 23.29 -16.08
C ASP A 129 -28.73 24.04 -15.25
N GLU A 130 -28.24 24.99 -14.45
CA GLU A 130 -29.02 25.99 -13.72
C GLU A 130 -29.69 26.94 -14.73
N SER A 131 -30.69 26.48 -15.46
CA SER A 131 -31.57 27.36 -16.22
C SER A 131 -33.02 26.87 -16.21
N GLN A 132 -33.62 26.94 -15.02
CA GLN A 132 -34.95 27.54 -14.75
C GLN A 132 -35.44 27.09 -13.36
N THR A 133 -35.34 27.99 -12.37
CA THR A 133 -36.17 27.93 -11.15
C THR A 133 -37.53 28.58 -11.44
N PRO A 134 -38.61 28.10 -10.80
CA PRO A 134 -39.09 28.84 -9.64
C PRO A 134 -39.40 27.95 -8.43
N VAL A 135 -38.74 28.33 -7.33
CA VAL A 135 -39.14 28.29 -5.91
C VAL A 135 -40.43 27.55 -5.54
N ASP A 136 -40.30 26.46 -4.79
CA ASP A 136 -40.96 26.31 -3.49
C ASP A 136 -40.19 25.32 -2.59
N LEU A 137 -39.65 25.83 -1.47
CA LEU A 137 -38.84 25.07 -0.50
C LEU A 137 -39.74 24.26 0.45
N PRO A 138 -39.36 23.00 0.72
CA PRO A 138 -39.29 22.52 2.08
C PRO A 138 -37.82 22.22 2.42
N THR A 139 -37.27 23.06 3.30
CA THR A 139 -35.94 22.91 3.91
C THR A 139 -35.67 21.45 4.29
N THR A 140 -34.78 20.79 3.55
CA THR A 140 -34.16 19.54 4.01
C THR A 140 -32.68 19.83 4.21
N GLU A 141 -32.30 19.82 5.48
CA GLU A 141 -30.98 20.05 6.04
C GLU A 141 -29.83 19.51 5.17
N PRO A 142 -28.75 20.29 4.93
CA PRO A 142 -27.61 19.81 4.17
C PRO A 142 -26.90 18.68 4.93
N LEU A 143 -26.74 17.53 4.26
CA LEU A 143 -25.97 16.41 4.80
C LEU A 143 -24.53 16.88 5.14
N LYS A 144 -24.26 16.90 6.43
CA LYS A 144 -22.99 17.30 7.07
C LYS A 144 -21.80 16.68 6.35
N ARG A 145 -20.95 17.53 5.73
CA ARG A 145 -19.64 17.12 5.22
C ARG A 145 -18.83 16.47 6.35
N LYS A 146 -18.07 15.43 5.99
CA LYS A 146 -17.26 14.57 6.87
C LYS A 146 -16.57 15.37 7.99
N SER A 147 -16.58 14.77 9.19
CA SER A 147 -15.95 15.29 10.40
C SER A 147 -14.53 15.83 10.15
N PRO A 148 -14.12 16.90 10.87
CA PRO A 148 -12.77 17.42 10.76
C PRO A 148 -11.76 16.32 11.10
N ARG A 149 -10.75 16.18 10.24
CA ARG A 149 -9.66 15.23 10.44
C ARG A 149 -8.84 15.71 11.63
N ASN A 150 -8.83 14.95 12.72
CA ASN A 150 -7.97 15.26 13.87
C ASN A 150 -6.50 15.24 13.40
N PRO A 151 -5.71 16.31 13.61
CA PRO A 151 -4.30 16.29 13.30
C PRO A 151 -3.60 15.24 14.16
N LYS A 152 -2.67 14.49 13.56
CA LYS A 152 -1.87 13.51 14.30
C LYS A 152 -1.00 14.25 15.32
N PRO A 153 -0.83 13.74 16.55
CA PRO A 153 0.01 14.39 17.55
C PRO A 153 1.46 14.45 17.05
N VAL A 154 2.08 15.61 17.20
CA VAL A 154 3.50 15.84 16.93
C VAL A 154 4.30 15.17 18.05
N ILE A 155 5.05 14.13 17.72
CA ILE A 155 5.98 13.48 18.64
C ILE A 155 7.21 14.38 18.75
N GLN A 156 7.39 15.04 19.90
CA GLN A 156 8.63 15.75 20.20
C GLN A 156 9.63 14.77 20.82
N TYR A 157 10.80 14.65 20.20
CA TYR A 157 11.91 13.90 20.76
C TYR A 157 12.65 14.81 21.74
N GLN A 158 12.78 14.38 22.99
CA GLN A 158 13.65 15.04 23.96
C GLN A 158 15.11 14.71 23.62
N SER A 159 15.91 15.77 23.55
CA SER A 159 17.37 15.77 23.41
C SER A 159 18.07 15.33 24.69
#